data_AF-A0A495AI00-F1
#
_entry.id   AF-A0A495AI00-F1
#
_cell.length_a   1.000
_cell.length_b   1.000
_cell.length_c   1.000
_cell.angle_alpha   90.00
_cell.angle_beta   90.00
_cell.angle_gamma   90.00
#
_symmetry.space_group_name_H-M   'P 1'
#
loop_
_entity.id
_entity.type
_entity.pdbx_description
1 polymer ?
#
loop_
_entity_poly.entity_id
_entity_poly.type
_entity_poly.pdbx_seq_one_letter_code
_entity_poly.pdbx_strand_id
1 'polypeptide(L)'
;ALLGPLFTDVQSAKLFPDQKTFADAVPKSDPLTILADYRMQRSQSSFDLKHFVEVNFVLPKDGEKYVPPEGQSLREHIDGLWPVLTRTTDNAGKWDSLLPLPKPYVVPGGRFREVYYWDSYFTMLGLAESGHWDKVQDMTDNFASEIDTWGHIPNGNRSYYLSRSQPPFFSLMVELLAGHNGDEVYTRYLPQLKKEYAWWMEGSDSLAQGEANKRVVRLKDGSVLNRYWDDRDTPRTESWLDDVTTAKNNPDRPATEIYRDLRAGAASGWDFSSRWMDDPNQLGSIRTTSIVPVDLNALMYQLEKTLAHASTAAKDDAAAKQYQQLADARQKAIEANMWNAKEGWYADYDLKRNAVRSQLTAAALFPLYVNLASKDRADKMAGVTRAQLLKAGGLATTNVKTGQQWDAPNGWAPLQWVATEGLQNYGHKDLAMEVTWRFLTNVQHTYNREKKLVEKYDVTSTGTGGGGGEYPLQDGFGWTNGVTLKMLDMLCGSEKPCDSTPDKLPSATPGPVTATTPGKATEAPQPSVAQ
;
A
#
# COMPACT_ATOMS: atom_id res chain seq x y z
N ALA A 1 7.81 25.65 -6.09
CA ALA A 1 6.37 25.53 -5.74
C ALA A 1 5.60 26.66 -6.43
N LEU A 2 4.39 26.41 -6.91
CA LEU A 2 3.54 27.39 -7.62
C LEU A 2 3.37 28.70 -6.83
N LEU A 3 3.27 28.60 -5.50
CA LEU A 3 3.04 29.71 -4.57
C LEU A 3 4.34 30.23 -3.90
N GLY A 4 5.52 29.83 -4.39
CA GLY A 4 6.81 30.42 -3.99
C GLY A 4 6.98 30.71 -2.48
N PRO A 5 7.45 31.92 -2.09
CA PRO A 5 7.62 32.32 -0.70
C PRO A 5 6.33 32.31 0.14
N LEU A 6 5.18 32.65 -0.46
CA LEU A 6 3.89 32.63 0.25
C LEU A 6 3.59 31.24 0.82
N PHE A 7 3.91 30.18 0.06
CA PHE A 7 3.75 28.82 0.54
C PHE A 7 4.57 28.55 1.81
N THR A 8 5.86 28.92 1.78
CA THR A 8 6.74 28.74 2.92
C THR A 8 6.23 29.52 4.14
N ASP A 9 5.82 30.78 3.95
CA ASP A 9 5.36 31.64 5.04
C ASP A 9 4.07 31.10 5.67
N VAL A 10 3.12 30.59 4.87
CA VAL A 10 1.88 29.96 5.39
C VAL A 10 2.17 28.67 6.16
N GLN A 11 3.03 27.79 5.63
CA GLN A 11 3.39 26.53 6.29
C GLN A 11 4.16 26.78 7.60
N SER A 12 5.08 27.75 7.60
CA SER A 12 5.87 28.12 8.78
C SER A 12 5.05 28.82 9.86
N ALA A 13 4.00 29.56 9.48
CA ALA A 13 3.08 30.19 10.42
C ALA A 13 2.13 29.20 11.12
N LYS A 14 2.08 27.94 10.68
CA LYS A 14 1.18 26.89 11.23
C LYS A 14 -0.27 27.35 11.33
N LEU A 15 -0.76 28.06 10.29
CA LEU A 15 -2.15 28.56 10.25
C LEU A 15 -3.18 27.43 10.33
N PHE A 16 -2.80 26.24 9.87
CA PHE A 16 -3.61 25.03 9.90
C PHE A 16 -2.87 23.93 10.68
N PRO A 17 -3.60 23.08 11.43
CA PRO A 17 -2.99 22.02 12.23
C PRO A 17 -2.34 20.91 11.37
N ASP A 18 -2.86 20.66 10.16
CA ASP A 18 -2.30 19.74 9.19
C ASP A 18 -1.71 20.52 8.00
N GLN A 19 -0.43 20.28 7.72
CA GLN A 19 0.32 20.89 6.63
C GLN A 19 -0.25 20.59 5.24
N LYS A 20 -0.96 19.47 5.07
CA LYS A 20 -1.64 19.11 3.82
C LYS A 20 -2.86 19.98 3.52
N THR A 21 -3.41 20.67 4.52
CA THR A 21 -4.56 21.58 4.33
C THR A 21 -4.27 22.66 3.30
N PHE A 22 -3.10 23.31 3.40
CA PHE A 22 -2.72 24.36 2.46
C PHE A 22 -2.10 23.82 1.16
N ALA A 23 -1.51 22.62 1.19
CA ALA A 23 -1.09 21.92 -0.03
C ALA A 23 -2.28 21.60 -0.96
N ASP A 24 -3.47 21.43 -0.38
CA ASP A 24 -4.73 21.17 -1.09
C ASP A 24 -5.58 22.43 -1.31
N ALA A 25 -5.06 23.61 -0.96
CA ALA A 25 -5.78 24.86 -1.16
C ALA A 25 -5.76 25.28 -2.63
N VAL A 26 -6.92 25.71 -3.14
CA VAL A 26 -7.08 26.12 -4.53
C VAL A 26 -6.99 27.65 -4.63
N PRO A 27 -6.05 28.22 -5.40
CA PRO A 27 -6.01 29.65 -5.68
C PRO A 27 -7.32 30.13 -6.33
N LYS A 28 -7.91 31.22 -5.83
CA LYS A 28 -9.12 31.84 -6.40
C LYS A 28 -8.84 32.68 -7.65
N SER A 29 -7.58 33.06 -7.87
CA SER A 29 -7.10 33.85 -9.00
C SER A 29 -5.67 33.45 -9.36
N ASP A 30 -5.09 34.10 -10.37
CA ASP A 30 -3.76 33.75 -10.89
C ASP A 30 -2.71 33.78 -9.76
N PRO A 31 -1.99 32.67 -9.52
CA PRO A 31 -0.94 32.62 -8.52
C PRO A 31 0.09 33.74 -8.64
N LEU A 32 0.39 34.22 -9.85
CA LEU A 32 1.30 35.36 -10.03
C LEU A 32 0.72 36.67 -9.50
N THR A 33 -0.58 36.89 -9.67
CA THR A 33 -1.30 38.04 -9.11
C THR A 33 -1.32 37.96 -7.59
N ILE A 34 -1.70 36.80 -7.03
CA ILE A 34 -1.71 36.58 -5.58
C ILE A 34 -0.31 36.81 -4.99
N LEU A 35 0.75 36.36 -5.67
CA LEU A 35 2.13 36.57 -5.21
C LEU A 35 2.57 38.03 -5.30
N ALA A 36 2.12 38.78 -6.31
CA ALA A 36 2.38 40.21 -6.40
C ALA A 36 1.70 40.96 -5.26
N ASP A 37 0.42 40.68 -5.00
CA ASP A 37 -0.35 41.27 -3.91
C ASP A 37 0.27 40.93 -2.55
N TYR A 38 0.67 39.67 -2.35
CA TYR A 38 1.35 39.24 -1.14
C TYR A 38 2.64 40.02 -0.89
N ARG A 39 3.47 40.21 -1.92
CA ARG A 39 4.74 40.97 -1.79
C ARG A 39 4.50 42.43 -1.41
N MET A 40 3.43 43.04 -1.92
CA MET A 40 3.06 44.43 -1.59
C MET A 40 2.53 44.56 -0.16
N GLN A 41 1.79 43.56 0.32
CA GLN A 41 1.10 43.63 1.61
C GLN A 41 1.95 43.10 2.77
N ARG A 42 2.80 42.08 2.58
CA ARG A 42 3.48 41.36 3.68
C ARG A 42 4.40 42.19 4.59
N SER A 43 4.81 43.37 4.15
CA SER A 43 5.65 44.30 4.92
C SER A 43 4.87 45.42 5.61
N GLN A 44 3.56 45.50 5.37
CA GLN A 44 2.68 46.50 5.98
C GLN A 44 2.34 46.10 7.42
N SER A 45 2.27 47.08 8.32
CA SER A 45 2.01 46.84 9.75
C SER A 45 0.63 46.23 10.04
N SER A 46 -0.35 46.43 9.14
CA SER A 46 -1.71 45.89 9.25
C SER A 46 -1.89 44.52 8.56
N PHE A 47 -0.82 43.91 8.04
CA PHE A 47 -0.92 42.66 7.30
C PHE A 47 -1.26 41.48 8.22
N ASP A 48 -2.32 40.73 7.87
CA ASP A 48 -2.68 39.47 8.50
C ASP A 48 -2.64 38.33 7.47
N LEU A 49 -1.71 37.40 7.66
CA LEU A 49 -1.49 36.30 6.72
C LEU A 49 -2.71 35.37 6.62
N LYS A 50 -3.43 35.16 7.73
CA LYS A 50 -4.59 34.28 7.77
C LYS A 50 -5.73 34.84 6.93
N HIS A 51 -6.07 36.11 7.12
CA HIS A 51 -7.05 36.82 6.32
C HIS A 51 -6.65 36.85 4.84
N PHE A 52 -5.36 37.09 4.55
CA PHE A 52 -4.86 37.04 3.17
C PHE A 52 -5.11 35.66 2.53
N VAL A 53 -4.87 34.57 3.26
CA VAL A 53 -5.15 33.21 2.78
C VAL A 53 -6.64 32.99 2.55
N GLU A 54 -7.50 33.38 3.50
CA GLU A 54 -8.96 33.23 3.40
C GLU A 54 -9.55 33.97 2.19
N VAL A 55 -9.01 35.16 1.88
CA VAL A 55 -9.43 35.96 0.72
C VAL A 55 -8.99 35.30 -0.59
N ASN A 56 -7.78 34.75 -0.67
CA ASN A 56 -7.15 34.34 -1.94
C ASN A 56 -7.27 32.85 -2.26
N PHE A 57 -7.67 32.00 -1.31
CA PHE A 57 -7.72 30.55 -1.51
C PHE A 57 -9.07 29.96 -1.09
N VAL A 58 -9.45 28.89 -1.78
CA VAL A 58 -10.49 27.96 -1.33
C VAL A 58 -9.78 26.85 -0.58
N LEU A 59 -10.02 26.77 0.73
CA LEU A 59 -9.51 25.68 1.56
C LEU A 59 -10.40 24.45 1.37
N PRO A 60 -9.82 23.25 1.47
CA PRO A 60 -10.59 22.03 1.35
C PRO A 60 -11.54 21.88 2.54
N LYS A 61 -12.75 21.39 2.28
CA LYS A 61 -13.79 21.18 3.30
C LYS A 61 -13.58 19.84 3.99
N ASP A 62 -13.98 19.78 5.26
CA ASP A 62 -14.13 18.50 5.96
C ASP A 62 -15.29 17.72 5.34
N GLY A 63 -15.12 16.41 5.19
CA GLY A 63 -16.19 15.52 4.77
C GLY A 63 -17.25 15.36 5.87
N GLU A 64 -18.47 14.99 5.47
CA GLU A 64 -19.50 14.62 6.44
C GLU A 64 -19.05 13.39 7.24
N LYS A 65 -19.27 13.41 8.56
CA LYS A 65 -18.99 12.26 9.41
C LYS A 65 -20.05 11.20 9.17
N TYR A 66 -19.64 10.06 8.61
CA TYR A 66 -20.51 8.89 8.51
C TYR A 66 -20.61 8.21 9.87
N VAL A 67 -21.84 8.04 10.36
CA VAL A 67 -22.13 7.29 11.58
C VAL A 67 -22.97 6.08 11.17
N PRO A 68 -22.53 4.84 11.41
CA PRO A 68 -23.33 3.68 11.07
C PRO A 68 -24.64 3.64 11.87
N PRO A 69 -25.75 3.13 11.29
CA PRO A 69 -26.95 2.81 12.05
C PRO A 69 -26.67 1.87 13.23
N GLU A 70 -27.50 1.95 14.26
CA GLU A 70 -27.40 1.05 15.41
C GLU A 70 -27.56 -0.41 14.97
N GLY A 71 -26.67 -1.28 15.44
CA GLY A 71 -26.70 -2.71 15.13
C GLY A 71 -26.16 -3.10 13.75
N GLN A 72 -25.68 -2.15 12.93
CA GLN A 72 -25.08 -2.48 11.62
C GLN A 72 -23.86 -3.39 11.80
N SER A 73 -23.82 -4.50 11.06
CA SER A 73 -22.70 -5.44 11.07
C SER A 73 -21.42 -4.83 10.46
N LEU A 74 -20.29 -5.50 10.65
CA LEU A 74 -19.00 -5.05 10.09
C LEU A 74 -19.02 -5.01 8.55
N ARG A 75 -19.57 -6.05 7.92
CA ARG A 75 -19.69 -6.14 6.45
C ARG A 75 -20.61 -5.07 5.89
N GLU A 76 -21.83 -4.94 6.42
CA GLU A 76 -22.79 -3.92 5.97
C GLU A 76 -22.23 -2.50 6.11
N HIS A 77 -21.47 -2.24 7.17
CA HIS A 77 -20.80 -0.96 7.37
C HIS A 77 -19.78 -0.67 6.26
N ILE A 78 -18.96 -1.66 5.91
CA ILE A 78 -17.97 -1.53 4.84
C ILE A 78 -18.67 -1.30 3.48
N ASP A 79 -19.69 -2.08 3.16
CA ASP A 79 -20.43 -1.94 1.90
C ASP A 79 -21.09 -0.56 1.77
N GLY A 80 -21.63 -0.05 2.89
CA GLY A 80 -22.20 1.30 2.97
C GLY A 80 -21.17 2.43 2.85
N LEU A 81 -19.89 2.16 3.08
CA LEU A 81 -18.82 3.17 3.00
C LEU A 81 -18.28 3.37 1.58
N TRP A 82 -18.44 2.43 0.65
CA TRP A 82 -17.89 2.61 -0.71
C TRP A 82 -18.38 3.88 -1.40
N PRO A 83 -19.68 4.24 -1.38
CA PRO A 83 -20.14 5.52 -1.93
C PRO A 83 -19.58 6.73 -1.17
N VAL A 84 -19.43 6.64 0.16
CA VAL A 84 -18.88 7.70 1.01
C VAL A 84 -17.41 7.99 0.69
N LEU A 85 -16.65 6.96 0.33
CA LEU A 85 -15.24 7.05 -0.05
C LEU A 85 -15.04 7.29 -1.56
N THR A 86 -16.09 7.23 -2.37
CA THR A 86 -15.98 7.48 -3.81
C THR A 86 -15.88 8.98 -4.10
N ARG A 87 -14.99 9.36 -5.02
CA ARG A 87 -14.86 10.71 -5.56
C ARG A 87 -14.92 10.66 -7.08
N THR A 88 -15.36 11.77 -7.67
CA THR A 88 -15.33 11.98 -9.12
C THR A 88 -14.70 13.34 -9.38
N THR A 89 -13.62 13.35 -10.15
CA THR A 89 -12.87 14.55 -10.52
C THR A 89 -12.49 14.45 -11.99
N ASP A 90 -13.49 14.50 -12.87
CA ASP A 90 -13.30 14.43 -14.34
C ASP A 90 -12.74 15.74 -14.93
N ASN A 91 -12.84 16.82 -14.16
CA ASN A 91 -12.17 18.09 -14.39
C ASN A 91 -11.60 18.62 -13.07
N ALA A 92 -10.51 19.40 -13.15
CA ALA A 92 -9.91 20.08 -12.02
C ALA A 92 -9.85 21.58 -12.28
N GLY A 93 -9.95 22.39 -11.23
CA GLY A 93 -9.73 23.83 -11.32
C GLY A 93 -8.32 24.12 -11.86
N LYS A 94 -8.16 25.22 -12.61
CA LYS A 94 -6.91 25.56 -13.34
C LYS A 94 -5.63 25.49 -12.49
N TRP A 95 -5.73 25.77 -11.20
CA TRP A 95 -4.60 25.77 -10.25
C TRP A 95 -4.83 24.84 -9.06
N ASP A 96 -5.81 23.93 -9.16
CA ASP A 96 -5.99 22.90 -8.15
C ASP A 96 -4.77 21.99 -8.13
N SER A 97 -4.40 21.53 -6.93
CA SER A 97 -3.36 20.51 -6.83
C SER A 97 -3.90 19.14 -7.19
N LEU A 98 -5.22 18.89 -7.13
CA LEU A 98 -5.86 17.64 -7.54
C LEU A 98 -5.78 17.47 -9.07
N LEU A 99 -5.37 16.30 -9.51
CA LEU A 99 -5.23 15.96 -10.93
C LEU A 99 -6.49 15.21 -11.39
N PRO A 100 -7.04 15.54 -12.56
CA PRO A 100 -8.28 14.91 -13.04
C PRO A 100 -8.07 13.43 -13.37
N LEU A 101 -9.11 12.63 -13.15
CA LEU A 101 -9.17 11.22 -13.51
C LEU A 101 -10.44 10.94 -14.32
N PRO A 102 -10.36 10.09 -15.38
CA PRO A 102 -11.47 9.89 -16.31
C PRO A 102 -12.67 9.16 -15.70
N LYS A 103 -12.48 8.43 -14.59
CA LYS A 103 -13.51 7.63 -13.92
C LYS A 103 -13.60 7.94 -12.42
N PRO A 104 -14.72 7.63 -11.76
CA PRO A 104 -14.79 7.65 -10.30
C PRO A 104 -13.73 6.75 -9.65
N TYR A 105 -13.30 7.10 -8.45
CA TYR A 105 -12.27 6.36 -7.71
C TYR A 105 -12.57 6.37 -6.21
N VAL A 106 -12.08 5.37 -5.49
CA VAL A 106 -12.21 5.28 -4.02
C VAL A 106 -10.96 5.88 -3.37
N VAL A 107 -11.15 6.80 -2.43
CA VAL A 107 -10.05 7.35 -1.61
C VAL A 107 -9.90 6.59 -0.30
N PRO A 108 -8.73 6.63 0.37
CA PRO A 108 -8.57 5.91 1.62
C PRO A 108 -9.50 6.40 2.74
N GLY A 109 -9.65 7.71 2.94
CA GLY A 109 -10.49 8.30 4.00
C GLY A 109 -9.79 9.38 4.83
N GLY A 110 -10.56 10.20 5.53
CA GLY A 110 -10.04 11.30 6.36
C GLY A 110 -9.30 12.38 5.53
N ARG A 111 -8.05 12.68 5.90
CA ARG A 111 -7.18 13.65 5.21
C ARG A 111 -6.77 13.23 3.79
N PHE A 112 -6.87 11.93 3.49
CA PHE A 112 -6.55 11.33 2.21
C PHE A 112 -7.77 11.43 1.29
N ARG A 113 -7.77 12.49 0.48
CA ARG A 113 -8.92 12.93 -0.33
C ARG A 113 -8.62 12.89 -1.84
N GLU A 114 -7.60 12.12 -2.18
CA GLU A 114 -7.12 11.77 -3.51
C GLU A 114 -6.97 10.25 -3.57
N VAL A 115 -6.94 9.68 -4.78
CA VAL A 115 -6.61 8.26 -4.94
C VAL A 115 -5.15 8.06 -4.53
N TYR A 116 -4.84 6.91 -3.94
CA TYR A 116 -3.48 6.47 -3.65
C TYR A 116 -3.21 5.16 -4.37
N TYR A 117 -2.00 5.01 -4.92
CA TYR A 117 -1.69 3.91 -5.83
C TYR A 117 -1.85 2.54 -5.18
N TRP A 118 -0.98 2.18 -4.23
CA TRP A 118 -1.00 0.80 -3.70
C TRP A 118 -2.21 0.53 -2.80
N ASP A 119 -2.73 1.53 -2.08
CA ASP A 119 -3.97 1.46 -1.29
C ASP A 119 -5.14 0.97 -2.14
N SER A 120 -5.18 1.42 -3.40
CA SER A 120 -6.27 1.09 -4.31
C SER A 120 -6.29 -0.38 -4.66
N TYR A 121 -5.15 -1.09 -4.73
CA TYR A 121 -5.17 -2.53 -4.97
C TYR A 121 -5.90 -3.27 -3.85
N PHE A 122 -5.55 -2.97 -2.59
CA PHE A 122 -6.18 -3.59 -1.43
C PHE A 122 -7.66 -3.19 -1.27
N THR A 123 -8.01 -1.98 -1.70
CA THR A 123 -9.40 -1.53 -1.78
C THR A 123 -10.17 -2.27 -2.89
N MET A 124 -9.55 -2.45 -4.07
CA MET A 124 -10.10 -3.18 -5.21
C MET A 124 -10.40 -4.63 -4.87
N LEU A 125 -9.59 -5.26 -4.03
CA LEU A 125 -9.89 -6.62 -3.53
C LEU A 125 -11.25 -6.67 -2.82
N GLY A 126 -11.56 -5.66 -1.99
CA GLY A 126 -12.85 -5.54 -1.33
C GLY A 126 -14.00 -5.22 -2.27
N LEU A 127 -13.78 -4.30 -3.21
CA LEU A 127 -14.78 -3.97 -4.23
C LEU A 127 -15.11 -5.18 -5.10
N ALA A 128 -14.11 -5.95 -5.51
CA ALA A 128 -14.28 -7.20 -6.24
C ALA A 128 -15.10 -8.22 -5.43
N GLU A 129 -14.78 -8.36 -4.14
CA GLU A 129 -15.48 -9.28 -3.23
C GLU A 129 -16.96 -8.89 -3.05
N SER A 130 -17.25 -7.60 -2.91
CA SER A 130 -18.60 -7.04 -2.82
C SER A 130 -19.32 -6.89 -4.19
N GLY A 131 -18.73 -7.42 -5.27
CA GLY A 131 -19.34 -7.45 -6.61
C GLY A 131 -19.28 -6.14 -7.40
N HIS A 132 -18.56 -5.13 -6.91
CA HIS A 132 -18.34 -3.83 -7.57
C HIS A 132 -17.22 -3.89 -8.63
N TRP A 133 -17.32 -4.83 -9.57
CA TRP A 133 -16.35 -5.00 -10.66
C TRP A 133 -16.31 -3.81 -11.63
N ASP A 134 -17.39 -3.04 -11.72
CA ASP A 134 -17.44 -1.75 -12.40
C ASP A 134 -16.41 -0.77 -11.82
N LYS A 135 -16.30 -0.71 -10.48
CA LYS A 135 -15.35 0.17 -9.78
C LYS A 135 -13.91 -0.33 -9.88
N VAL A 136 -13.72 -1.65 -9.89
CA VAL A 136 -12.41 -2.26 -10.14
C VAL A 136 -11.91 -1.87 -11.53
N GLN A 137 -12.77 -2.01 -12.54
CA GLN A 137 -12.50 -1.59 -13.93
C GLN A 137 -12.21 -0.08 -14.01
N ASP A 138 -13.03 0.76 -13.39
CA ASP A 138 -12.86 2.22 -13.37
C ASP A 138 -11.51 2.65 -12.77
N MET A 139 -11.10 2.05 -11.64
CA MET A 139 -9.80 2.35 -11.04
C MET A 139 -8.63 1.84 -11.88
N THR A 140 -8.72 0.66 -12.49
CA THR A 140 -7.68 0.20 -13.43
C THR A 140 -7.56 1.13 -14.65
N ASP A 141 -8.69 1.62 -15.18
CA ASP A 141 -8.70 2.62 -16.26
C ASP A 141 -8.11 3.97 -15.83
N ASN A 142 -8.37 4.42 -14.60
CA ASN A 142 -7.76 5.61 -14.04
C ASN A 142 -6.23 5.49 -13.95
N PHE A 143 -5.71 4.39 -13.41
CA PHE A 143 -4.26 4.17 -13.31
C PHE A 143 -3.59 4.04 -14.68
N ALA A 144 -4.25 3.39 -15.64
CA ALA A 144 -3.79 3.36 -17.03
C ALA A 144 -3.70 4.79 -17.61
N SER A 145 -4.69 5.64 -17.33
CA SER A 145 -4.69 7.06 -17.75
C SER A 145 -3.56 7.85 -17.09
N GLU A 146 -3.24 7.61 -15.82
CA GLU A 146 -2.10 8.27 -15.16
C GLU A 146 -0.76 7.86 -15.78
N ILE A 147 -0.58 6.56 -16.07
CA ILE A 147 0.60 6.05 -16.79
C ILE A 147 0.73 6.74 -18.16
N ASP A 148 -0.37 6.87 -18.89
CA ASP A 148 -0.35 7.49 -20.22
C ASP A 148 -0.09 8.99 -20.17
N THR A 149 -0.59 9.68 -19.14
CA THR A 149 -0.50 11.14 -19.01
C THR A 149 0.83 11.59 -18.39
N TRP A 150 1.30 10.89 -17.36
CA TRP A 150 2.44 11.31 -16.52
C TRP A 150 3.65 10.36 -16.62
N GLY A 151 3.54 9.31 -17.43
CA GLY A 151 4.59 8.30 -17.62
C GLY A 151 4.70 7.27 -16.50
N HIS A 152 3.98 7.46 -15.40
CA HIS A 152 3.92 6.58 -14.24
C HIS A 152 2.67 6.87 -13.42
N ILE A 153 2.33 5.99 -12.48
CA ILE A 153 1.30 6.25 -11.48
C ILE A 153 1.93 7.08 -10.35
N PRO A 154 1.50 8.33 -10.11
CA PRO A 154 2.00 9.11 -8.98
C PRO A 154 1.57 8.48 -7.65
N ASN A 155 2.21 8.85 -6.54
CA ASN A 155 1.84 8.38 -5.19
C ASN A 155 0.32 8.52 -4.91
N GLY A 156 -0.25 9.65 -5.35
CA GLY A 156 -1.68 9.84 -5.53
C GLY A 156 -1.94 10.94 -6.56
N ASN A 157 -3.20 11.19 -6.94
CA ASN A 157 -3.53 12.13 -8.01
C ASN A 157 -3.44 13.61 -7.58
N ARG A 158 -2.29 14.03 -7.04
CA ARG A 158 -1.96 15.42 -6.68
C ARG A 158 -0.67 15.86 -7.39
N SER A 159 -0.60 17.11 -7.81
CA SER A 159 0.57 17.69 -8.47
C SER A 159 1.86 17.57 -7.66
N TYR A 160 1.79 17.65 -6.34
CA TYR A 160 2.95 17.47 -5.46
C TYR A 160 3.42 16.02 -5.32
N TYR A 161 2.67 15.06 -5.86
CA TYR A 161 3.02 13.64 -5.93
C TYR A 161 3.60 13.22 -7.30
N LEU A 162 3.52 14.04 -8.35
CA LEU A 162 4.09 13.73 -9.67
C LEU A 162 5.60 13.46 -9.68
N SER A 163 6.32 13.76 -8.59
CA SER A 163 7.75 13.48 -8.49
C SER A 163 8.08 12.05 -8.06
N ARG A 164 7.08 11.22 -7.70
CA ARG A 164 7.29 9.86 -7.23
C ARG A 164 6.06 8.99 -7.45
N SER A 165 6.29 7.68 -7.49
CA SER A 165 5.24 6.66 -7.45
C SER A 165 4.99 6.17 -6.02
N GLN A 166 4.48 4.95 -5.91
CA GLN A 166 4.26 4.13 -4.72
C GLN A 166 4.63 2.66 -5.07
N PRO A 167 4.51 1.69 -4.16
CA PRO A 167 4.74 0.27 -4.49
C PRO A 167 3.95 -0.16 -5.75
N PRO A 168 4.57 -0.80 -6.75
CA PRO A 168 3.94 -1.00 -8.06
C PRO A 168 2.97 -2.19 -8.07
N PHE A 169 1.69 -1.90 -7.85
CA PHE A 169 0.60 -2.88 -7.80
C PHE A 169 -0.28 -2.92 -9.07
N PHE A 170 -0.02 -2.12 -10.10
CA PHE A 170 -0.86 -2.08 -11.30
C PHE A 170 -0.90 -3.42 -12.04
N SER A 171 0.20 -4.17 -12.07
CA SER A 171 0.20 -5.55 -12.59
C SER A 171 -0.78 -6.46 -11.85
N LEU A 172 -0.81 -6.37 -10.52
CA LEU A 172 -1.74 -7.13 -9.66
C LEU A 172 -3.18 -6.63 -9.79
N MET A 173 -3.41 -5.34 -10.05
CA MET A 173 -4.73 -4.79 -10.38
C MET A 173 -5.26 -5.34 -11.71
N VAL A 174 -4.40 -5.41 -12.73
CA VAL A 174 -4.71 -6.02 -14.03
C VAL A 174 -5.01 -7.51 -13.86
N GLU A 175 -4.23 -8.25 -13.08
CA GLU A 175 -4.49 -9.67 -12.77
C GLU A 175 -5.81 -9.88 -12.02
N LEU A 176 -6.13 -9.03 -11.04
CA LEU A 176 -7.40 -9.09 -10.33
C LEU A 176 -8.58 -8.94 -11.29
N LEU A 177 -8.53 -7.93 -12.17
CA LEU A 177 -9.58 -7.67 -13.15
C LEU A 177 -9.66 -8.78 -14.23
N ALA A 178 -8.52 -9.33 -14.65
CA ALA A 178 -8.46 -10.46 -15.57
C ALA A 178 -9.09 -11.73 -14.98
N GLY A 179 -8.98 -11.92 -13.66
CA GLY A 179 -9.67 -13.01 -12.95
C GLY A 179 -11.20 -13.00 -13.11
N HIS A 180 -11.80 -11.85 -13.45
CA HIS A 180 -13.23 -11.71 -13.72
C HIS A 180 -13.55 -11.61 -15.22
N ASN A 181 -12.78 -10.82 -15.98
CA ASN A 181 -13.08 -10.51 -17.39
C ASN A 181 -12.30 -11.38 -18.41
N GLY A 182 -11.39 -12.24 -17.96
CA GLY A 182 -10.55 -13.09 -18.80
C GLY A 182 -9.31 -12.40 -19.38
N ASP A 183 -8.54 -13.15 -20.17
CA ASP A 183 -7.19 -12.78 -20.62
C ASP A 183 -7.14 -11.52 -21.52
N GLU A 184 -8.26 -11.09 -22.11
CA GLU A 184 -8.32 -9.88 -22.93
C GLU A 184 -7.90 -8.62 -22.13
N VAL A 185 -8.11 -8.63 -20.81
CA VAL A 185 -7.67 -7.58 -19.89
C VAL A 185 -6.16 -7.38 -19.96
N TYR A 186 -5.37 -8.47 -19.99
CA TYR A 186 -3.92 -8.36 -20.09
C TYR A 186 -3.49 -7.67 -21.38
N THR A 187 -4.12 -8.02 -22.49
CA THR A 187 -3.81 -7.41 -23.80
C THR A 187 -4.21 -5.94 -23.83
N ARG A 188 -5.36 -5.58 -23.22
CA ARG A 188 -5.84 -4.19 -23.11
C ARG A 188 -4.86 -3.29 -22.37
N TYR A 189 -4.30 -3.74 -21.25
CA TYR A 189 -3.40 -2.94 -20.41
C TYR A 189 -1.90 -3.19 -20.65
N LEU A 190 -1.54 -4.08 -21.56
CA LEU A 190 -0.14 -4.36 -21.92
C LEU A 190 0.67 -3.09 -22.26
N PRO A 191 0.15 -2.10 -23.01
CA PRO A 191 0.89 -0.86 -23.28
C PRO A 191 1.27 -0.10 -22.00
N GLN A 192 0.36 -0.01 -21.04
CA GLN A 192 0.58 0.71 -19.78
C GLN A 192 1.49 -0.09 -18.84
N LEU A 193 1.36 -1.43 -18.77
CA LEU A 193 2.32 -2.28 -18.05
C LEU A 193 3.75 -2.09 -18.59
N LYS A 194 3.92 -2.04 -19.92
CA LYS A 194 5.23 -1.80 -20.54
C LYS A 194 5.77 -0.41 -20.20
N LYS A 195 4.90 0.62 -20.20
CA LYS A 195 5.29 2.01 -19.90
C LYS A 195 5.69 2.18 -18.42
N GLU A 196 4.93 1.60 -17.50
CA GLU A 196 5.28 1.61 -16.08
C GLU A 196 6.62 0.89 -15.81
N TYR A 197 6.81 -0.30 -16.42
CA TYR A 197 8.09 -1.01 -16.32
C TYR A 197 9.26 -0.17 -16.85
N ALA A 198 9.09 0.49 -18.00
CA ALA A 198 10.10 1.38 -18.55
C ALA A 198 10.44 2.55 -17.62
N TRP A 199 9.48 3.09 -16.88
CA TRP A 199 9.72 4.14 -15.89
C TRP A 199 10.51 3.66 -14.67
N TRP A 200 10.19 2.47 -14.16
CA TRP A 200 10.96 1.83 -13.08
C TRP A 200 12.38 1.48 -13.51
N MET A 201 12.56 1.08 -14.77
CA MET A 201 13.84 0.70 -15.36
C MET A 201 14.60 1.87 -16.03
N GLU A 202 14.10 3.10 -15.91
CA GLU A 202 14.70 4.28 -16.54
C GLU A 202 16.18 4.44 -16.15
N GLY A 203 17.07 4.37 -17.15
CA GLY A 203 18.52 4.50 -16.98
C GLY A 203 19.28 3.18 -16.77
N SER A 204 18.63 2.02 -16.88
CA SER A 204 19.28 0.71 -16.69
C SER A 204 20.40 0.38 -17.68
N ASP A 205 20.24 0.79 -18.94
CA ASP A 205 21.07 0.33 -20.07
C ASP A 205 22.50 0.88 -20.02
N SER A 206 22.67 2.08 -19.46
CA SER A 206 23.97 2.75 -19.32
C SER A 206 24.57 2.62 -17.92
N LEU A 207 23.91 1.91 -16.99
CA LEU A 207 24.30 1.85 -15.59
C LEU A 207 25.48 0.89 -15.38
N ALA A 208 26.60 1.36 -14.84
CA ALA A 208 27.74 0.50 -14.55
C ALA A 208 27.53 -0.32 -13.26
N GLN A 209 28.34 -1.37 -13.05
CA GLN A 209 28.27 -2.18 -11.83
C GLN A 209 28.62 -1.35 -10.60
N GLY A 210 27.82 -1.50 -9.54
CA GLY A 210 27.96 -0.74 -8.29
C GLY A 210 27.33 0.65 -8.32
N GLU A 211 26.69 1.05 -9.44
CA GLU A 211 26.03 2.34 -9.57
C GLU A 211 24.51 2.25 -9.40
N ALA A 212 23.91 3.40 -9.12
CA ALA A 212 22.46 3.56 -9.08
C ALA A 212 22.07 4.83 -9.83
N ASN A 213 21.00 4.75 -10.62
CA ASN A 213 20.41 5.88 -11.33
C ASN A 213 18.90 5.86 -11.12
N LYS A 214 18.36 6.94 -10.57
CA LYS A 214 16.95 7.04 -10.15
C LYS A 214 16.53 5.80 -9.35
N ARG A 215 15.60 5.02 -9.91
CA ARG A 215 14.98 3.83 -9.31
C ARG A 215 15.70 2.53 -9.63
N VAL A 216 16.77 2.56 -10.43
CA VAL A 216 17.54 1.38 -10.82
C VAL A 216 18.85 1.33 -10.06
N VAL A 217 19.24 0.14 -9.64
CA VAL A 217 20.52 -0.17 -9.03
C VAL A 217 21.13 -1.36 -9.75
N ARG A 218 22.38 -1.24 -10.17
CA ARG A 218 23.17 -2.38 -10.61
C ARG A 218 24.17 -2.73 -9.52
N LEU A 219 23.98 -3.87 -8.88
CA LEU A 219 24.89 -4.36 -7.84
C LEU A 219 26.27 -4.69 -8.42
N LYS A 220 27.25 -4.90 -7.55
CA LYS A 220 28.64 -5.22 -7.95
C LYS A 220 28.76 -6.56 -8.68
N ASP A 221 27.84 -7.50 -8.44
CA ASP A 221 27.76 -8.78 -9.14
C ASP A 221 27.08 -8.66 -10.54
N GLY A 222 26.63 -7.46 -10.91
CA GLY A 222 25.92 -7.19 -12.16
C GLY A 222 24.40 -7.33 -12.08
N SER A 223 23.86 -7.82 -10.97
CA SER A 223 22.42 -7.94 -10.73
C SER A 223 21.74 -6.57 -10.83
N VAL A 224 20.61 -6.50 -11.54
CA VAL A 224 19.80 -5.28 -11.64
C VAL A 224 18.59 -5.41 -10.74
N LEU A 225 18.44 -4.45 -9.84
CA LEU A 225 17.34 -4.34 -8.89
C LEU A 225 16.82 -2.90 -8.87
N ASN A 226 15.72 -2.67 -8.16
CA ASN A 226 15.12 -1.36 -8.03
C ASN A 226 15.18 -0.83 -6.58
N ARG A 227 15.16 0.49 -6.45
CA ARG A 227 15.01 1.22 -5.18
C ARG A 227 13.92 2.27 -5.29
N TYR A 228 13.33 2.65 -4.16
CA TYR A 228 12.45 3.82 -4.13
C TYR A 228 13.27 5.11 -4.31
N TRP A 229 12.72 6.03 -5.10
CA TRP A 229 13.34 7.29 -5.44
C TRP A 229 12.26 8.30 -5.82
N ASP A 230 12.36 9.53 -5.31
CA ASP A 230 11.57 10.69 -5.74
C ASP A 230 12.49 11.60 -6.55
N ASP A 231 12.00 12.20 -7.64
CA ASP A 231 12.78 13.04 -8.56
C ASP A 231 13.08 14.44 -8.00
N ARG A 232 12.53 14.82 -6.84
CA ARG A 232 12.84 16.05 -6.10
C ARG A 232 13.61 15.79 -4.79
N ASP A 233 14.45 16.74 -4.41
CA ASP A 233 15.23 16.81 -3.15
C ASP A 233 14.89 18.07 -2.36
N THR A 234 13.62 18.45 -2.36
CA THR A 234 13.09 19.60 -1.61
C THR A 234 12.12 19.10 -0.55
N PRO A 235 11.72 19.87 0.47
CA PRO A 235 10.71 19.42 1.41
C PRO A 235 9.41 18.97 0.70
N ARG A 236 8.72 17.97 1.23
CA ARG A 236 7.37 17.55 0.83
C ARG A 236 6.41 18.72 0.95
N THR A 237 5.48 18.86 0.01
CA THR A 237 4.57 20.02 0.01
C THR A 237 3.53 19.86 1.12
N GLU A 238 3.05 18.63 1.26
CA GLU A 238 2.10 18.13 2.25
C GLU A 238 2.66 18.00 3.67
N SER A 239 3.99 18.04 3.86
CA SER A 239 4.69 17.91 5.17
C SER A 239 5.92 18.85 5.24
N TRP A 240 5.77 20.07 4.73
CA TRP A 240 6.86 21.04 4.49
C TRP A 240 7.73 21.35 5.72
N LEU A 241 7.11 21.77 6.82
CA LEU A 241 7.81 22.17 8.04
C LEU A 241 8.40 20.97 8.77
N ASP A 242 7.73 19.82 8.73
CA ASP A 242 8.24 18.59 9.34
C ASP A 242 9.53 18.13 8.66
N ASP A 243 9.56 18.16 7.32
CA ASP A 243 10.77 17.88 6.53
C ASP A 243 11.87 18.91 6.82
N VAL A 244 11.54 20.22 6.77
CA VAL A 244 12.50 21.30 7.05
C VAL A 244 13.09 21.14 8.46
N THR A 245 12.27 20.82 9.45
CA THR A 245 12.70 20.63 10.84
C THR A 245 13.57 19.39 10.97
N THR A 246 13.21 18.30 10.30
CA THR A 246 14.00 17.06 10.28
C THR A 246 15.39 17.31 9.73
N ALA A 247 15.51 17.99 8.59
CA ALA A 247 16.82 18.34 8.01
C ALA A 247 17.60 19.31 8.89
N LYS A 248 16.93 20.34 9.46
CA LYS A 248 17.56 21.32 10.36
C LYS A 248 18.17 20.66 11.60
N ASN A 249 17.50 19.64 12.15
CA ASN A 249 17.97 18.92 13.33
C ASN A 249 19.12 17.93 13.04
N ASN A 250 19.53 17.78 11.78
CA ASN A 250 20.56 16.83 11.34
C ASN A 250 21.58 17.54 10.41
N PRO A 251 22.32 18.54 10.93
CA PRO A 251 23.19 19.40 10.12
C PRO A 251 24.38 18.66 9.50
N ASP A 252 24.73 17.47 10.00
CA ASP A 252 25.85 16.66 9.51
C ASP A 252 25.56 15.99 8.15
N ARG A 253 24.32 16.08 7.66
CA ARG A 253 23.93 15.59 6.33
C ARG A 253 23.42 16.75 5.47
N PRO A 254 23.70 16.77 4.17
CA PRO A 254 23.08 17.73 3.27
C PRO A 254 21.55 17.63 3.34
N ALA A 255 20.88 18.76 3.55
CA ALA A 255 19.43 18.80 3.68
C ALA A 255 18.71 18.17 2.47
N THR A 256 19.25 18.36 1.27
CA THR A 256 18.76 17.76 0.02
C THR A 256 18.78 16.23 0.04
N GLU A 257 19.78 15.60 0.65
CA GLU A 257 19.80 14.14 0.82
C GLU A 257 18.72 13.67 1.78
N ILE A 258 18.55 14.36 2.91
CA ILE A 258 17.48 14.06 3.87
C ILE A 258 16.11 14.21 3.19
N TYR A 259 15.87 15.30 2.45
CA TYR A 259 14.62 15.50 1.72
C TYR A 259 14.37 14.41 0.68
N ARG A 260 15.41 14.01 -0.08
CA ARG A 260 15.32 12.91 -1.05
C ARG A 260 14.94 11.60 -0.35
N ASP A 261 15.55 11.29 0.78
CA ASP A 261 15.29 10.05 1.52
C ASP A 261 13.93 10.03 2.23
N LEU A 262 13.46 11.18 2.73
CA LEU A 262 12.09 11.34 3.25
C LEU A 262 11.06 11.13 2.14
N ARG A 263 11.27 11.75 0.98
CA ARG A 263 10.38 11.57 -0.18
C ARG A 263 10.40 10.15 -0.73
N ALA A 264 11.57 9.52 -0.79
CA ALA A 264 11.68 8.11 -1.15
C ALA A 264 11.04 7.21 -0.09
N GLY A 265 11.06 7.61 1.19
CA GLY A 265 10.30 6.98 2.26
C GLY A 265 8.80 6.99 1.96
N ALA A 266 8.25 8.14 1.55
CA ALA A 266 6.86 8.24 1.10
C ALA A 266 6.58 7.46 -0.20
N ALA A 267 7.54 7.42 -1.14
CA ALA A 267 7.45 6.59 -2.35
C ALA A 267 7.42 5.09 -2.04
N SER A 268 7.96 4.67 -0.90
CA SER A 268 7.89 3.26 -0.47
C SER A 268 6.55 2.86 0.11
N GLY A 269 5.68 3.84 0.40
CA GLY A 269 4.46 3.63 1.21
C GLY A 269 4.74 3.46 2.70
N TRP A 270 6.01 3.40 3.14
CA TRP A 270 6.41 3.18 4.53
C TRP A 270 7.04 4.44 5.16
N ASP A 271 6.31 5.57 5.12
CA ASP A 271 6.69 6.86 5.73
C ASP A 271 6.12 7.02 7.16
N PHE A 272 6.87 6.81 8.23
CA PHE A 272 8.26 6.36 8.27
C PHE A 272 8.42 5.09 9.10
N SER A 273 9.62 4.51 9.00
CA SER A 273 9.97 3.22 9.59
C SER A 273 11.46 3.16 9.92
N SER A 274 11.77 2.48 11.03
CA SER A 274 13.11 2.05 11.42
C SER A 274 13.81 1.25 10.31
N ARG A 275 13.04 0.63 9.41
CA ARG A 275 13.53 -0.06 8.20
C ARG A 275 14.53 0.78 7.43
N TRP A 276 14.26 2.10 7.32
CA TRP A 276 15.03 3.04 6.51
C TRP A 276 16.11 3.80 7.28
N MET A 277 16.19 3.63 8.60
CA MET A 277 16.95 4.49 9.50
C MET A 277 18.23 3.79 9.97
N ASP A 278 19.32 4.56 10.15
CA ASP A 278 20.51 4.07 10.85
C ASP A 278 20.32 4.12 12.38
N ASP A 279 19.68 5.18 12.89
CA ASP A 279 19.23 5.28 14.28
C ASP A 279 17.69 5.25 14.31
N PRO A 280 17.06 4.19 14.85
CA PRO A 280 15.60 4.05 14.89
C PRO A 280 14.89 5.16 15.69
N ASN A 281 15.60 5.92 16.53
CA ASN A 281 15.02 7.01 17.30
C ASN A 281 15.14 8.39 16.61
N GLN A 282 15.85 8.48 15.48
CA GLN A 282 16.13 9.75 14.80
C GLN A 282 15.76 9.69 13.33
N LEU A 283 14.61 10.27 12.97
CA LEU A 283 14.11 10.27 11.58
C LEU A 283 15.12 10.84 10.57
N GLY A 284 15.93 11.84 10.94
CA GLY A 284 16.95 12.40 10.05
C GLY A 284 18.09 11.44 9.67
N SER A 285 18.19 10.28 10.34
CA SER A 285 19.08 9.18 9.93
C SER A 285 18.51 8.33 8.79
N ILE A 286 17.31 8.65 8.29
CA ILE A 286 16.66 7.99 7.15
C ILE A 286 17.53 8.04 5.89
N ARG A 287 17.70 6.90 5.22
CA ARG A 287 18.54 6.80 4.02
C ARG A 287 17.98 5.86 2.96
N THR A 288 16.67 5.97 2.74
CA THR A 288 15.86 5.10 1.88
C THR A 288 16.51 4.83 0.52
N THR A 289 17.10 5.83 -0.13
CA THR A 289 17.72 5.69 -1.46
C THR A 289 19.03 4.88 -1.45
N SER A 290 19.59 4.59 -0.27
CA SER A 290 20.74 3.69 -0.11
C SER A 290 20.35 2.24 0.22
N ILE A 291 19.04 1.93 0.21
CA ILE A 291 18.50 0.62 0.56
C ILE A 291 17.73 0.09 -0.65
N VAL A 292 18.02 -1.14 -1.05
CA VAL A 292 17.30 -1.88 -2.09
C VAL A 292 16.19 -2.69 -1.42
N PRO A 293 14.90 -2.33 -1.61
CA PRO A 293 13.80 -2.90 -0.84
C PRO A 293 13.36 -4.27 -1.35
N VAL A 294 13.16 -5.24 -0.46
CA VAL A 294 12.76 -6.60 -0.85
C VAL A 294 11.33 -6.68 -1.38
N ASP A 295 10.44 -5.86 -0.84
CA ASP A 295 9.06 -5.70 -1.31
C ASP A 295 8.99 -5.13 -2.73
N LEU A 296 9.70 -4.02 -3.00
CA LEU A 296 9.74 -3.43 -4.33
C LEU A 296 10.23 -4.44 -5.37
N ASN A 297 11.29 -5.18 -5.07
CA ASN A 297 11.87 -6.11 -6.03
C ASN A 297 11.01 -7.36 -6.23
N ALA A 298 10.26 -7.80 -5.21
CA ALA A 298 9.22 -8.81 -5.37
C ALA A 298 8.07 -8.31 -6.27
N LEU A 299 7.62 -7.06 -6.10
CA LEU A 299 6.58 -6.47 -6.97
C LEU A 299 7.06 -6.25 -8.40
N MET A 300 8.33 -5.87 -8.60
CA MET A 300 8.93 -5.80 -9.94
C MET A 300 9.03 -7.17 -10.60
N TYR A 301 9.30 -8.23 -9.83
CA TYR A 301 9.24 -9.61 -10.33
C TYR A 301 7.81 -9.96 -10.77
N GLN A 302 6.80 -9.60 -9.98
CA GLN A 302 5.41 -9.78 -10.36
C GLN A 302 5.10 -9.05 -11.67
N LEU A 303 5.47 -7.78 -11.79
CA LEU A 303 5.28 -7.00 -13.03
C LEU A 303 5.94 -7.67 -14.26
N GLU A 304 7.16 -8.21 -14.11
CA GLU A 304 7.83 -8.95 -15.19
C GLU A 304 7.10 -10.26 -15.54
N LYS A 305 6.57 -10.98 -14.56
CA LYS A 305 5.73 -12.18 -14.77
C LYS A 305 4.43 -11.84 -15.48
N THR A 306 3.75 -10.77 -15.06
CA THR A 306 2.52 -10.28 -15.70
C THR A 306 2.80 -9.83 -17.14
N LEU A 307 3.91 -9.14 -17.39
CA LEU A 307 4.32 -8.74 -18.74
C LEU A 307 4.61 -9.93 -19.65
N ALA A 308 5.24 -10.99 -19.12
CA ALA A 308 5.46 -12.22 -19.86
C ALA A 308 4.13 -12.89 -20.25
N HIS A 309 3.20 -12.98 -19.30
CA HIS A 309 1.87 -13.55 -19.53
C HIS A 309 1.04 -12.71 -20.51
N ALA A 310 0.98 -11.40 -20.29
CA ALA A 310 0.28 -10.46 -21.17
C ALA A 310 0.84 -10.44 -22.59
N SER A 311 2.15 -10.58 -22.76
CA SER A 311 2.78 -10.71 -24.08
C SER A 311 2.42 -12.04 -24.75
N THR A 312 2.27 -13.12 -23.98
CA THR A 312 1.77 -14.42 -24.50
C THR A 312 0.32 -14.28 -24.98
N ALA A 313 -0.55 -13.65 -24.19
CA ALA A 313 -1.93 -13.38 -24.55
C ALA A 313 -2.02 -12.51 -25.83
N ALA A 314 -1.11 -11.55 -25.99
CA ALA A 314 -0.97 -10.72 -27.19
C ALA A 314 -0.28 -11.40 -28.38
N LYS A 315 0.12 -12.68 -28.25
CA LYS A 315 0.85 -13.47 -29.27
C LYS A 315 2.21 -12.88 -29.67
N ASP A 316 2.87 -12.20 -28.72
CA ASP A 316 4.24 -11.69 -28.84
C ASP A 316 5.21 -12.59 -28.06
N ASP A 317 5.53 -13.75 -28.64
CA ASP A 317 6.38 -14.78 -28.01
C ASP A 317 7.80 -14.28 -27.69
N ALA A 318 8.31 -13.33 -28.49
CA ALA A 318 9.63 -12.75 -28.29
C ALA A 318 9.64 -11.89 -27.02
N ALA A 319 8.66 -11.00 -26.85
CA ALA A 319 8.53 -10.21 -25.63
C ALA A 319 8.21 -11.10 -24.42
N ALA A 320 7.35 -12.12 -24.58
CA ALA A 320 7.04 -13.06 -23.51
C ALA A 320 8.29 -13.75 -22.95
N LYS A 321 9.14 -14.27 -23.86
CA LYS A 321 10.41 -14.89 -23.49
C LYS A 321 11.37 -13.90 -22.84
N GLN A 322 11.47 -12.67 -23.36
CA GLN A 322 12.32 -11.63 -22.79
C GLN A 322 11.91 -11.30 -21.35
N TYR A 323 10.62 -11.04 -21.10
CA TYR A 323 10.15 -10.72 -19.75
C TYR A 323 10.28 -11.91 -18.79
N GLN A 324 10.10 -13.14 -19.26
CA GLN A 324 10.38 -14.32 -18.43
C GLN A 324 11.87 -14.40 -18.03
N GLN A 325 12.80 -14.11 -18.94
CA GLN A 325 14.23 -14.06 -18.62
C GLN A 325 14.58 -12.96 -17.61
N LEU A 326 13.91 -11.80 -17.71
CA LEU A 326 14.06 -10.71 -16.75
C LEU A 326 13.54 -11.11 -15.36
N ALA A 327 12.36 -11.73 -15.29
CA ALA A 327 11.81 -12.27 -14.05
C ALA A 327 12.74 -13.32 -13.41
N ASP A 328 13.28 -14.26 -14.20
CA ASP A 328 14.22 -15.28 -13.72
C ASP A 328 15.51 -14.65 -13.19
N ALA A 329 16.03 -13.61 -13.87
CA ALA A 329 17.20 -12.87 -13.43
C ALA A 329 16.95 -12.13 -12.11
N ARG A 330 15.77 -11.51 -11.96
CA ARG A 330 15.37 -10.82 -10.73
C ARG A 330 15.16 -11.77 -9.57
N GLN A 331 14.52 -12.92 -9.79
CA GLN A 331 14.41 -13.98 -8.78
C GLN A 331 15.78 -14.41 -8.27
N LYS A 332 16.74 -14.68 -9.18
CA LYS A 332 18.12 -15.03 -8.81
C LYS A 332 18.79 -13.91 -8.01
N ALA A 333 18.62 -12.65 -8.43
CA ALA A 333 19.20 -11.50 -7.75
C ALA A 333 18.64 -11.34 -6.32
N ILE A 334 17.33 -11.48 -6.12
CA ILE A 334 16.68 -11.43 -4.81
C ILE A 334 17.15 -12.61 -3.94
N GLU A 335 17.15 -13.82 -4.49
CA GLU A 335 17.57 -15.01 -3.77
C GLU A 335 19.05 -14.94 -3.33
N ALA A 336 19.92 -14.29 -4.11
CA ALA A 336 21.34 -14.12 -3.79
C ALA A 336 21.62 -12.94 -2.85
N ASN A 337 20.94 -11.81 -3.04
CA ASN A 337 21.31 -10.52 -2.43
C ASN A 337 20.32 -10.02 -1.38
N MET A 338 19.21 -10.70 -1.12
CA MET A 338 18.16 -10.20 -0.21
C MET A 338 17.72 -11.25 0.82
N TRP A 339 18.51 -12.32 0.97
CA TRP A 339 18.30 -13.35 1.97
C TRP A 339 19.37 -13.29 3.04
N ASN A 340 18.95 -13.05 4.28
CA ASN A 340 19.83 -13.09 5.41
C ASN A 340 20.00 -14.54 5.88
N ALA A 341 21.03 -15.22 5.38
CA ALA A 341 21.27 -16.63 5.69
C ALA A 341 21.57 -16.89 7.18
N LYS A 342 22.13 -15.92 7.90
CA LYS A 342 22.42 -16.03 9.33
C LYS A 342 21.14 -16.05 10.15
N GLU A 343 20.24 -15.11 9.87
CA GLU A 343 19.02 -14.91 10.65
C GLU A 343 17.84 -15.76 10.12
N GLY A 344 17.88 -16.17 8.85
CA GLY A 344 16.89 -17.04 8.23
C GLY A 344 15.65 -16.34 7.70
N TRP A 345 15.78 -15.10 7.21
CA TRP A 345 14.68 -14.35 6.59
C TRP A 345 15.12 -13.49 5.42
N TYR A 346 14.16 -13.10 4.58
CA TYR A 346 14.36 -12.05 3.59
C TYR A 346 14.53 -10.68 4.26
N ALA A 347 15.39 -9.84 3.69
CA ALA A 347 15.61 -8.48 4.16
C ALA A 347 16.12 -7.59 3.02
N ASP A 348 16.02 -6.29 3.19
CA ASP A 348 16.53 -5.33 2.21
C ASP A 348 18.06 -5.39 2.10
N TYR A 349 18.60 -4.97 0.97
CA TYR A 349 20.06 -4.88 0.76
C TYR A 349 20.56 -3.44 0.99
N ASP A 350 21.66 -3.29 1.70
CA ASP A 350 22.27 -2.01 2.03
C ASP A 350 23.40 -1.68 1.04
N LEU A 351 23.22 -0.64 0.22
CA LEU A 351 24.20 -0.26 -0.80
C LEU A 351 25.45 0.39 -0.21
N LYS A 352 25.34 1.08 0.93
CA LYS A 352 26.50 1.67 1.60
C LYS A 352 27.37 0.60 2.25
N ARG A 353 26.74 -0.40 2.87
CA ARG A 353 27.43 -1.51 3.54
C ARG A 353 27.72 -2.70 2.63
N ASN A 354 27.16 -2.72 1.42
CA ASN A 354 27.25 -3.82 0.46
C ASN A 354 26.89 -5.18 1.11
N ALA A 355 25.80 -5.20 1.86
CA ALA A 355 25.39 -6.35 2.67
C ALA A 355 23.87 -6.39 2.86
N VAL A 356 23.33 -7.60 3.03
CA VAL A 356 21.94 -7.81 3.44
C VAL A 356 21.73 -7.22 4.83
N ARG A 357 20.67 -6.45 5.04
CA ARG A 357 20.31 -5.91 6.37
C ARG A 357 19.86 -7.03 7.30
N SER A 358 20.00 -6.80 8.60
CA SER A 358 19.56 -7.76 9.63
C SER A 358 18.12 -7.57 10.08
N GLN A 359 17.53 -6.38 9.92
CA GLN A 359 16.22 -6.09 10.48
C GLN A 359 15.11 -6.92 9.79
N LEU A 360 14.37 -7.68 10.59
CA LEU A 360 13.14 -8.34 10.16
C LEU A 360 11.99 -7.33 10.12
N THR A 361 11.33 -7.24 8.96
CA THR A 361 10.10 -6.47 8.76
C THR A 361 9.08 -7.33 8.02
N ALA A 362 7.81 -6.95 8.05
CA ALA A 362 6.76 -7.64 7.31
C ALA A 362 6.97 -7.61 5.77
N ALA A 363 7.84 -6.72 5.26
CA ALA A 363 8.23 -6.73 3.85
C ALA A 363 8.90 -8.05 3.42
N ALA A 364 9.48 -8.79 4.37
CA ALA A 364 10.10 -10.10 4.14
C ALA A 364 9.12 -11.17 3.63
N LEU A 365 7.81 -10.91 3.68
CA LEU A 365 6.77 -11.82 3.17
C LEU A 365 6.36 -11.55 1.72
N PHE A 366 6.78 -10.44 1.11
CA PHE A 366 6.49 -10.17 -0.29
C PHE A 366 7.06 -11.24 -1.26
N PRO A 367 8.28 -11.78 -1.06
CA PRO A 367 8.76 -12.90 -1.87
C PRO A 367 7.86 -14.15 -1.86
N LEU A 368 7.14 -14.41 -0.77
CA LEU A 368 6.15 -15.50 -0.70
C LEU A 368 4.86 -15.10 -1.42
N TYR A 369 4.43 -13.85 -1.24
CA TYR A 369 3.21 -13.32 -1.85
C TYR A 369 3.23 -13.40 -3.38
N VAL A 370 4.38 -13.16 -4.02
CA VAL A 370 4.53 -13.22 -5.49
C VAL A 370 5.06 -14.58 -6.00
N ASN A 371 5.02 -15.64 -5.19
CA ASN A 371 5.53 -16.98 -5.53
C ASN A 371 7.00 -17.00 -6.01
N LEU A 372 7.83 -16.09 -5.50
CA LEU A 372 9.25 -15.99 -5.86
C LEU A 372 10.14 -16.89 -5.00
N ALA A 373 9.82 -17.02 -3.70
CA ALA A 373 10.69 -17.70 -2.75
C ALA A 373 10.84 -19.20 -3.07
N SER A 374 12.02 -19.75 -2.80
CA SER A 374 12.15 -21.21 -2.68
C SER A 374 11.33 -21.74 -1.49
N LYS A 375 10.86 -23.01 -1.60
CA LYS A 375 10.05 -23.65 -0.55
C LYS A 375 10.76 -23.65 0.82
N ASP A 376 12.05 -23.99 0.85
CA ASP A 376 12.83 -24.01 2.10
C ASP A 376 12.89 -22.63 2.78
N ARG A 377 12.94 -21.55 2.00
CA ARG A 377 12.92 -20.19 2.52
C ARG A 377 11.52 -19.78 2.95
N ALA A 378 10.48 -20.21 2.26
CA ALA A 378 9.10 -20.01 2.69
C ALA A 378 8.82 -20.69 4.04
N ASP A 379 9.29 -21.94 4.23
CA ASP A 379 9.17 -22.67 5.49
C ASP A 379 9.85 -21.91 6.65
N LYS A 380 11.06 -21.36 6.41
CA LYS A 380 11.77 -20.51 7.38
C LYS A 380 11.01 -19.22 7.67
N MET A 381 10.50 -18.56 6.63
CA MET A 381 9.71 -17.35 6.77
C MET A 381 8.44 -17.58 7.59
N ALA A 382 7.74 -18.72 7.40
CA ALA A 382 6.59 -19.08 8.22
C ALA A 382 6.98 -19.25 9.70
N GLY A 383 8.09 -19.95 9.98
CA GLY A 383 8.60 -20.10 11.34
C GLY A 383 8.93 -18.76 12.01
N VAL A 384 9.66 -17.89 11.30
CA VAL A 384 10.05 -16.55 11.80
C VAL A 384 8.83 -15.64 11.96
N THR A 385 7.88 -15.68 11.04
CA THR A 385 6.63 -14.90 11.10
C THR A 385 5.85 -15.24 12.36
N ARG A 386 5.63 -16.54 12.61
CA ARG A 386 4.95 -17.02 13.82
C ARG A 386 5.69 -16.61 15.09
N ALA A 387 7.02 -16.74 15.11
CA ALA A 387 7.82 -16.49 16.30
C ALA A 387 7.99 -15.00 16.63
N GLN A 388 8.12 -14.14 15.61
CA GLN A 388 8.59 -12.77 15.80
C GLN A 388 7.57 -11.71 15.41
N LEU A 389 6.80 -11.88 14.33
CA LEU A 389 5.93 -10.82 13.83
C LEU A 389 4.46 -11.00 14.21
N LEU A 390 3.98 -12.23 14.39
CA LEU A 390 2.59 -12.49 14.79
C LEU A 390 2.36 -12.10 16.25
N LYS A 391 1.42 -11.18 16.47
CA LYS A 391 0.98 -10.68 17.79
C LYS A 391 -0.50 -10.99 18.01
N ALA A 392 -1.07 -10.56 19.14
CA ALA A 392 -2.43 -10.93 19.53
C ALA A 392 -3.50 -10.41 18.55
N GLY A 393 -3.30 -9.22 17.99
CA GLY A 393 -4.23 -8.56 17.08
C GLY A 393 -3.79 -8.52 15.61
N GLY A 394 -2.87 -9.40 15.20
CA GLY A 394 -2.38 -9.49 13.82
C GLY A 394 -0.86 -9.46 13.71
N LEU A 395 -0.36 -9.20 12.51
CA LEU A 395 1.05 -9.12 12.18
C LEU A 395 1.60 -7.72 12.44
N ALA A 396 2.68 -7.63 13.23
CA ALA A 396 3.42 -6.40 13.45
C ALA A 396 4.24 -6.02 12.20
N THR A 397 4.36 -4.72 11.96
CA THR A 397 5.13 -4.17 10.82
C THR A 397 6.63 -4.45 10.93
N THR A 398 7.17 -4.23 12.12
CA THR A 398 8.55 -4.53 12.53
C THR A 398 8.55 -5.01 13.98
N ASN A 399 9.73 -5.34 14.52
CA ASN A 399 9.91 -5.60 15.96
C ASN A 399 10.49 -4.41 16.73
N VAL A 400 10.58 -3.23 16.10
CA VAL A 400 11.22 -2.05 16.67
C VAL A 400 10.15 -1.01 16.97
N LYS A 401 10.17 -0.44 18.18
CA LYS A 401 9.27 0.64 18.57
C LYS A 401 10.01 1.97 18.46
N THR A 402 9.60 2.81 17.52
CA THR A 402 10.29 4.08 17.20
C THR A 402 9.42 5.32 17.40
N GLY A 403 8.11 5.13 17.58
CA GLY A 403 7.13 6.22 17.47
C GLY A 403 6.79 6.59 16.02
N GLN A 404 7.46 6.00 15.02
CA GLN A 404 7.03 6.08 13.62
C GLN A 404 5.89 5.08 13.36
N GLN A 405 5.09 5.35 12.32
CA GLN A 405 3.86 4.60 12.10
C GLN A 405 4.06 3.24 11.41
N TRP A 406 5.12 3.06 10.62
CA TRP A 406 5.45 1.78 9.98
C TRP A 406 6.45 0.96 10.82
N ASP A 407 6.13 0.80 12.10
CA ASP A 407 6.93 0.10 13.10
C ASP A 407 6.02 -0.51 14.17
N ALA A 408 6.59 -1.32 15.08
CA ALA A 408 5.83 -1.78 16.24
C ALA A 408 5.33 -0.58 17.08
N PRO A 409 4.11 -0.65 17.65
CA PRO A 409 3.22 -1.82 17.72
C PRO A 409 2.23 -1.95 16.55
N ASN A 410 2.36 -1.15 15.50
CA ASN A 410 1.34 -1.08 14.46
C ASN A 410 1.37 -2.31 13.53
N GLY A 411 0.18 -2.74 13.11
CA GLY A 411 -0.07 -3.60 11.97
C GLY A 411 -1.00 -2.91 10.97
N TRP A 412 -0.74 -3.17 9.69
CA TRP A 412 -1.40 -2.51 8.56
C TRP A 412 -2.06 -3.56 7.67
N ALA A 413 -3.32 -3.33 7.29
CA ALA A 413 -4.13 -4.24 6.49
C ALA A 413 -3.39 -4.82 5.25
N PRO A 414 -2.68 -4.03 4.41
CA PRO A 414 -1.89 -4.54 3.30
C PRO A 414 -0.92 -5.66 3.68
N LEU A 415 -0.21 -5.47 4.79
CA LEU A 415 0.82 -6.41 5.24
C LEU A 415 0.21 -7.69 5.81
N GLN A 416 -1.01 -7.61 6.33
CA GLN A 416 -1.75 -8.78 6.77
C GLN A 416 -2.15 -9.61 5.55
N TRP A 417 -2.67 -8.97 4.51
CA TRP A 417 -3.07 -9.64 3.27
C TRP A 417 -1.89 -10.28 2.55
N VAL A 418 -0.80 -9.52 2.36
CA VAL A 418 0.45 -10.02 1.74
C VAL A 418 0.98 -11.23 2.51
N ALA A 419 0.98 -11.17 3.85
CA ALA A 419 1.41 -12.28 4.69
C ALA A 419 0.51 -13.50 4.54
N THR A 420 -0.81 -13.32 4.67
CA THR A 420 -1.79 -14.39 4.57
C THR A 420 -1.70 -15.10 3.22
N GLU A 421 -1.76 -14.36 2.11
CA GLU A 421 -1.69 -14.95 0.77
C GLU A 421 -0.32 -15.57 0.48
N GLY A 422 0.78 -14.91 0.88
CA GLY A 422 2.12 -15.48 0.75
C GLY A 422 2.28 -16.79 1.52
N LEU A 423 1.74 -16.89 2.74
CA LEU A 423 1.74 -18.13 3.50
C LEU A 423 0.86 -19.21 2.84
N GLN A 424 -0.30 -18.83 2.30
CA GLN A 424 -1.17 -19.76 1.56
C GLN A 424 -0.51 -20.33 0.31
N ASN A 425 0.19 -19.49 -0.46
CA ASN A 425 0.91 -19.87 -1.67
C ASN A 425 1.94 -21.00 -1.45
N TYR A 426 2.41 -21.16 -0.21
CA TYR A 426 3.39 -22.19 0.18
C TYR A 426 2.81 -23.26 1.11
N GLY A 427 1.49 -23.29 1.32
CA GLY A 427 0.81 -24.34 2.08
C GLY A 427 0.80 -24.14 3.60
N HIS A 428 1.23 -22.99 4.12
CA HIS A 428 1.17 -22.65 5.55
C HIS A 428 -0.21 -22.11 5.95
N LYS A 429 -1.25 -22.89 5.62
CA LYS A 429 -2.66 -22.49 5.78
C LYS A 429 -3.04 -22.22 7.23
N ASP A 430 -2.49 -22.98 8.17
CA ASP A 430 -2.72 -22.80 9.61
C ASP A 430 -2.26 -21.41 10.08
N LEU A 431 -1.03 -21.01 9.73
CA LEU A 431 -0.49 -19.70 10.07
C LEU A 431 -1.21 -18.58 9.33
N ALA A 432 -1.55 -18.79 8.05
CA ALA A 432 -2.31 -17.81 7.27
C ALA A 432 -3.67 -17.53 7.92
N MET A 433 -4.41 -18.56 8.32
CA MET A 433 -5.69 -18.41 9.03
C MET A 433 -5.52 -17.76 10.41
N GLU A 434 -4.42 -18.04 11.10
CA GLU A 434 -4.12 -17.41 12.39
C GLU A 434 -3.86 -15.90 12.25
N VAL A 435 -3.10 -15.47 11.23
CA VAL A 435 -2.92 -14.05 10.90
C VAL A 435 -4.27 -13.39 10.60
N THR A 436 -5.06 -14.01 9.71
CA THR A 436 -6.39 -13.55 9.29
C THR A 436 -7.32 -13.36 10.48
N TRP A 437 -7.47 -14.38 11.33
CA TRP A 437 -8.40 -14.33 12.46
C TRP A 437 -7.97 -13.32 13.53
N ARG A 438 -6.67 -13.25 13.87
CA ARG A 438 -6.18 -12.28 14.85
C ARG A 438 -6.37 -10.84 14.40
N PHE A 439 -6.10 -10.55 13.11
CA PHE A 439 -6.31 -9.22 12.57
C PHE A 439 -7.80 -8.85 12.50
N LEU A 440 -8.65 -9.75 11.99
CA LEU A 440 -10.10 -9.53 11.97
C LEU A 440 -10.71 -9.36 13.35
N THR A 441 -10.19 -10.05 14.36
CA THR A 441 -10.62 -9.87 15.76
C THR A 441 -10.30 -8.45 16.24
N ASN A 442 -9.12 -7.93 15.89
CA ASN A 442 -8.73 -6.56 16.20
C ASN A 442 -9.64 -5.53 15.52
N VAL A 443 -9.90 -5.71 14.22
CA VAL A 443 -10.82 -4.87 13.45
C VAL A 443 -12.22 -4.90 14.07
N GLN A 444 -12.78 -6.09 14.33
CA GLN A 444 -14.11 -6.26 14.90
C GLN A 444 -14.23 -5.63 16.28
N HIS A 445 -13.25 -5.84 17.18
CA HIS A 445 -13.27 -5.23 18.51
C HIS A 445 -13.20 -3.69 18.43
N THR A 446 -12.44 -3.15 17.48
CA THR A 446 -12.34 -1.71 17.27
C THR A 446 -13.66 -1.18 16.73
N TYR A 447 -14.25 -1.84 15.74
CA TYR A 447 -15.56 -1.49 15.21
C TYR A 447 -16.67 -1.56 16.27
N ASN A 448 -16.66 -2.59 17.12
CA ASN A 448 -17.64 -2.74 18.19
C ASN A 448 -17.61 -1.55 19.16
N ARG A 449 -16.42 -1.00 19.44
CA ARG A 449 -16.24 0.12 20.37
C ARG A 449 -16.41 1.49 19.72
N GLU A 450 -15.79 1.68 18.56
CA GLU A 450 -15.63 2.99 17.91
C GLU A 450 -16.56 3.22 16.71
N LYS A 451 -17.25 2.16 16.24
CA LYS A 451 -18.18 2.20 15.11
C LYS A 451 -17.54 2.70 13.80
N LYS A 452 -16.26 2.39 13.62
CA LYS A 452 -15.46 2.75 12.45
C LYS A 452 -14.29 1.79 12.25
N LEU A 453 -13.78 1.75 11.03
CA LEU A 453 -12.48 1.16 10.71
C LEU A 453 -11.44 2.28 10.55
N VAL A 454 -10.19 1.92 10.80
CA VAL A 454 -9.08 2.88 10.87
C VAL A 454 -7.92 2.43 9.99
N GLU A 455 -7.03 3.37 9.70
CA GLU A 455 -5.85 3.20 8.85
C GLU A 455 -4.92 2.06 9.29
N LYS A 456 -4.65 1.96 10.60
CA LYS A 456 -3.74 0.97 11.21
C LYS A 456 -4.19 0.57 12.62
N TYR A 457 -3.70 -0.55 13.12
CA TYR A 457 -4.10 -1.13 14.40
C TYR A 457 -2.89 -1.42 15.29
N ASP A 458 -3.02 -1.23 16.61
CA ASP A 458 -2.05 -1.79 17.55
C ASP A 458 -2.28 -3.30 17.62
N VAL A 459 -1.29 -4.10 17.20
CA VAL A 459 -1.44 -5.57 17.15
C VAL A 459 -0.98 -6.26 18.43
N THR A 460 -0.45 -5.55 19.41
CA THR A 460 -0.07 -6.15 20.70
C THR A 460 -1.29 -6.59 21.51
N SER A 461 -2.45 -5.99 21.23
CA SER A 461 -3.75 -6.35 21.77
C SER A 461 -4.83 -6.26 20.68
N THR A 462 -6.10 -6.14 21.05
CA THR A 462 -7.22 -5.97 20.10
C THR A 462 -8.12 -4.83 20.53
N GLY A 463 -8.80 -4.19 19.57
CA GLY A 463 -9.79 -3.16 19.83
C GLY A 463 -9.24 -1.74 19.85
N THR A 464 -7.99 -1.52 19.46
CA THR A 464 -7.37 -0.19 19.43
C THR A 464 -6.70 0.07 18.09
N GLY A 465 -7.02 1.22 17.51
CA GLY A 465 -6.24 1.78 16.40
C GLY A 465 -4.80 2.05 16.80
N GLY A 466 -3.92 2.03 15.81
CA GLY A 466 -2.50 2.35 15.98
C GLY A 466 -2.25 3.86 16.08
N GLY A 467 -0.97 4.25 16.12
CA GLY A 467 -0.56 5.65 16.22
C GLY A 467 0.83 5.92 15.66
N GLY A 468 1.45 7.02 16.08
CA GLY A 468 2.80 7.40 15.64
C GLY A 468 2.83 8.07 14.27
N GLY A 469 4.02 8.52 13.88
CA GLY A 469 4.24 9.29 12.64
C GLY A 469 3.89 10.78 12.78
N GLU A 470 3.65 11.42 11.64
CA GLU A 470 3.51 12.89 11.53
C GLU A 470 2.06 13.39 11.54
N TYR A 471 1.07 12.49 11.53
CA TYR A 471 -0.36 12.86 11.55
C TYR A 471 -1.20 11.91 12.42
N PRO A 472 -2.37 12.35 12.92
CA PRO A 472 -3.27 11.52 13.71
C PRO A 472 -3.80 10.31 12.93
N LEU A 473 -4.25 9.26 13.63
CA LEU A 473 -4.92 8.11 13.01
C LEU A 473 -6.10 8.55 12.11
N GLN A 474 -6.20 8.00 10.91
CA GLN A 474 -7.28 8.30 9.96
C GLN A 474 -8.41 7.27 10.01
N ASP A 475 -9.63 7.77 9.75
CA ASP A 475 -10.87 7.00 9.73
C ASP A 475 -11.29 6.69 8.28
N GLY A 476 -11.86 5.52 8.07
CA GLY A 476 -12.33 5.07 6.74
C GLY A 476 -12.39 3.54 6.68
N PHE A 477 -11.32 2.81 6.39
CA PHE A 477 -10.15 3.21 5.61
C PHE A 477 -10.02 2.23 4.43
N GLY A 478 -9.86 2.72 3.19
CA GLY A 478 -10.00 1.93 1.96
C GLY A 478 -9.38 0.52 1.99
N TRP A 479 -8.08 0.41 2.27
CA TRP A 479 -7.43 -0.91 2.35
C TRP A 479 -7.94 -1.80 3.50
N THR A 480 -8.43 -1.21 4.59
CA THR A 480 -8.77 -1.96 5.81
C THR A 480 -10.09 -2.61 5.53
N ASN A 481 -11.00 -1.80 5.00
CA ASN A 481 -12.30 -2.22 4.48
C ASN A 481 -12.11 -3.37 3.48
N GLY A 482 -11.25 -3.19 2.47
CA GLY A 482 -11.10 -4.20 1.43
C GLY A 482 -10.44 -5.50 1.89
N VAL A 483 -9.38 -5.41 2.71
CA VAL A 483 -8.73 -6.60 3.29
C VAL A 483 -9.65 -7.30 4.29
N THR A 484 -10.43 -6.56 5.08
CA THR A 484 -11.40 -7.13 6.02
C THR A 484 -12.44 -7.98 5.29
N LEU A 485 -13.02 -7.50 4.20
CA LEU A 485 -13.96 -8.29 3.40
C LEU A 485 -13.33 -9.58 2.88
N LYS A 486 -12.14 -9.49 2.27
CA LYS A 486 -11.40 -10.68 1.80
C LYS A 486 -11.12 -11.68 2.91
N MET A 487 -10.75 -11.20 4.09
CA MET A 487 -10.42 -12.03 5.24
C MET A 487 -11.67 -12.67 5.86
N LEU A 488 -12.82 -11.98 5.88
CA LEU A 488 -14.08 -12.55 6.38
C LEU A 488 -14.50 -13.75 5.52
N ASP A 489 -14.45 -13.59 4.20
CA ASP A 489 -14.73 -14.67 3.25
C ASP A 489 -13.76 -15.84 3.38
N MET A 490 -12.49 -15.55 3.64
CA MET A 490 -11.48 -16.58 3.86
C MET A 490 -11.76 -17.43 5.11
N LEU A 491 -12.33 -16.84 6.17
CA LEU A 491 -12.70 -17.58 7.38
C LEU A 491 -13.99 -18.39 7.23
N CYS A 492 -14.99 -17.84 6.55
CA CYS A 492 -16.36 -18.37 6.59
C CYS A 492 -16.76 -19.10 5.29
N GLY A 493 -15.99 -18.92 4.22
CA GLY A 493 -16.29 -19.41 2.88
C GLY A 493 -17.24 -18.48 2.11
N SER A 494 -17.15 -18.52 0.79
CA SER A 494 -17.94 -17.66 -0.12
C SER A 494 -19.41 -18.09 -0.27
N GLU A 495 -19.77 -19.34 0.07
CA GLU A 495 -21.17 -19.80 0.03
C GLU A 495 -22.01 -19.23 1.19
N LYS A 496 -21.36 -18.97 2.34
CA LYS A 496 -21.96 -18.41 3.54
C LYS A 496 -20.98 -17.43 4.18
N PRO A 497 -20.76 -16.25 3.56
CA PRO A 497 -19.87 -15.25 4.11
C PRO A 497 -20.40 -14.81 5.48
N CYS A 498 -19.48 -14.51 6.40
CA CYS A 498 -19.86 -13.94 7.68
C CYS A 498 -19.91 -12.41 7.60
N ASP A 499 -20.91 -11.83 8.27
CA ASP A 499 -21.11 -10.39 8.38
C ASP A 499 -20.24 -9.76 9.48
N SER A 500 -19.66 -10.59 10.34
CA SER A 500 -18.81 -10.21 11.48
C SER A 500 -17.83 -11.32 11.81
N THR A 501 -16.71 -10.97 12.44
CA THR A 501 -15.64 -11.92 12.78
C THR A 501 -16.15 -12.97 13.78
N PRO A 502 -16.00 -14.28 13.50
CA PRO A 502 -16.36 -15.33 14.45
C PRO A 502 -15.51 -15.30 15.74
N ASP A 503 -16.15 -15.54 16.89
CA ASP A 503 -15.51 -15.54 18.23
C ASP A 503 -14.36 -16.54 18.39
N LYS A 504 -14.33 -17.58 17.54
CA LYS A 504 -13.29 -18.60 17.51
C LYS A 504 -12.87 -18.83 16.08
N LEU A 505 -11.59 -19.13 15.87
CA LEU A 505 -11.11 -19.59 14.58
C LEU A 505 -11.90 -20.84 14.18
N PRO A 506 -12.62 -20.84 13.04
CA PRO A 506 -13.33 -22.01 12.56
C PRO A 506 -12.37 -23.19 12.45
N SER A 507 -12.74 -24.36 12.99
CA SER A 507 -11.89 -25.55 12.90
C SER A 507 -11.70 -25.90 11.42
N ALA A 508 -10.45 -25.96 10.98
CA ALA A 508 -10.07 -26.29 9.61
C ALA A 508 -10.36 -27.77 9.29
N THR A 509 -11.64 -28.12 9.17
CA THR A 509 -12.11 -29.35 8.53
C THR A 509 -13.54 -29.14 8.07
N PRO A 510 -13.85 -29.22 6.76
CA PRO A 510 -15.17 -29.69 6.37
C PRO A 510 -15.28 -31.10 6.94
N GLY A 511 -16.20 -31.32 7.87
CA GLY A 511 -16.52 -32.68 8.31
C GLY A 511 -16.84 -33.54 7.08
N PRO A 512 -16.57 -34.86 7.10
CA PRO A 512 -16.99 -35.72 6.01
C PRO A 512 -18.50 -35.52 5.82
N VAL A 513 -18.92 -35.25 4.59
CA VAL A 513 -20.31 -35.43 4.20
C VAL A 513 -20.65 -36.85 4.60
N THR A 514 -21.45 -36.99 5.66
CA THR A 514 -22.02 -38.27 6.03
C THR A 514 -22.87 -38.69 4.84
N ALA A 515 -22.32 -39.59 4.04
CA ALA A 515 -23.11 -40.38 3.12
C ALA A 515 -24.24 -40.98 3.94
N THR A 516 -25.46 -40.50 3.71
CA THR A 516 -26.68 -41.12 4.17
C THR A 516 -26.62 -42.59 3.78
N THR A 517 -26.44 -43.44 4.79
CA THR A 517 -26.52 -44.88 4.69
C THR A 517 -27.86 -45.23 4.03
N PRO A 518 -27.90 -46.06 2.97
CA PRO A 518 -29.16 -46.60 2.49
C PRO A 518 -29.79 -47.41 3.62
N GLY A 519 -31.05 -47.09 3.95
CA GLY A 519 -31.81 -47.77 4.99
C GLY A 519 -31.77 -49.28 4.80
N LYS A 520 -31.56 -50.00 5.91
CA LYS A 520 -31.76 -51.44 6.00
C LYS A 520 -33.15 -51.79 5.44
N ALA A 521 -33.17 -52.63 4.41
CA ALA A 521 -34.36 -53.32 3.98
C ALA A 521 -34.89 -54.15 5.15
N THR A 522 -36.12 -53.88 5.56
CA THR A 522 -36.91 -54.74 6.45
C THR A 522 -37.23 -56.04 5.73
N GLU A 523 -36.58 -57.13 6.14
CA GLU A 523 -37.03 -58.49 5.82
C GLU A 523 -38.38 -58.74 6.49
N ALA A 524 -39.37 -59.13 5.68
CA ALA A 524 -40.67 -59.61 6.15
C ALA A 524 -40.53 -61.05 6.69
N PRO A 525 -41.18 -61.41 7.81
CA PRO A 525 -41.15 -62.78 8.32
C PRO A 525 -42.06 -63.69 7.49
N GLN A 526 -41.50 -64.80 6.99
CA GLN A 526 -42.28 -65.93 6.48
C GLN A 526 -42.93 -66.74 7.63
N PRO A 527 -44.09 -67.36 7.39
CA PRO A 527 -44.94 -67.91 8.44
C PRO A 527 -44.47 -69.26 8.98
N SER A 528 -44.78 -69.48 10.26
CA SER A 528 -44.57 -70.72 11.01
C SER A 528 -45.29 -71.92 10.39
N VAL A 529 -44.57 -73.03 10.24
CA VAL A 529 -45.15 -74.38 10.18
C VAL A 529 -44.78 -75.10 11.47
N ALA A 530 -45.78 -75.68 12.11
CA ALA A 530 -45.70 -76.41 13.36
C ALA A 530 -44.95 -77.74 13.22
N GLN A 531 -44.12 -78.04 14.22
CA GLN A 531 -44.37 -79.11 15.21
C GLN A 531 -43.64 -78.79 16.51
#